data_AF-A0A1Q3H103-F1
#
_entry.id   AF-A0A1Q3H103-F1
#
_cell.length_a   1.000
_cell.length_b   1.000
_cell.length_c   1.000
_cell.angle_alpha   90.00
_cell.angle_beta   90.00
_cell.angle_gamma   90.00
#
_symmetry.space_group_name_H-M   'P 1'
#
loop_
_entity.id
_entity.type
_entity.pdbx_description
1 polymer ?
#
loop_
_entity_poly.entity_id
_entity_poly.type
_entity_poly.pdbx_seq_one_letter_code
_entity_poly.pdbx_strand_id
1 'polypeptide(L)'
;MNTHAQKTLHYDDIADSLKNKAEIIFLGKYKGYRGAGFRSHGRNIHRLHHGFEVVKVMKGDLKTKNVPRGGLKYYKTYQYYWVLLSPSQSMRQLLSQKLIDPAKWIKEENFVAILPAKAEK
;
A
#
# COMPACT_ATOMS: atom_id res chain seq x y z
N MET A 1 -27.16 12.10 5.45
CA MET A 1 -25.71 11.78 5.42
C MET A 1 -25.23 11.92 3.99
N ASN A 2 -24.63 13.05 3.64
CA ASN A 2 -24.04 13.23 2.32
C ASN A 2 -22.75 12.42 2.27
N THR A 3 -22.81 11.22 1.71
CA THR A 3 -21.62 10.50 1.26
C THR A 3 -20.97 11.35 0.17
N HIS A 4 -20.03 12.21 0.56
CA HIS A 4 -19.06 12.77 -0.36
C HIS A 4 -18.39 11.57 -1.04
N ALA A 5 -18.83 11.24 -2.24
CA ALA A 5 -18.16 10.26 -3.08
C ALA A 5 -16.73 10.78 -3.23
N GLN A 6 -15.78 10.12 -2.56
CA GLN A 6 -14.37 10.46 -2.69
C GLN A 6 -14.04 10.33 -4.18
N LYS A 7 -13.77 11.48 -4.83
CA LYS A 7 -13.44 11.54 -6.24
C LYS A 7 -12.21 10.67 -6.47
N THR A 8 -12.34 9.63 -7.29
CA THR A 8 -11.20 8.80 -7.69
C THR A 8 -10.31 9.59 -8.63
N LEU A 9 -9.01 9.59 -8.37
CA LEU A 9 -8.03 10.42 -9.07
C LEU A 9 -7.24 9.61 -10.10
N HIS A 10 -6.91 10.23 -11.25
CA HIS A 10 -5.80 9.80 -12.10
C HIS A 10 -4.47 10.29 -11.50
N TYR A 11 -3.35 9.73 -11.95
CA TYR A 11 -2.02 10.15 -11.48
C TYR A 11 -1.78 11.65 -11.69
N ASP A 12 -2.20 12.17 -12.84
CA ASP A 12 -2.01 13.57 -13.21
C ASP A 12 -2.81 14.53 -12.32
N ASP A 13 -3.93 14.08 -11.76
CA ASP A 13 -4.77 14.86 -10.84
C ASP A 13 -4.16 15.02 -9.43
N ILE A 14 -3.11 14.26 -9.10
CA ILE A 14 -2.44 14.37 -7.81
C ILE A 14 -1.62 15.67 -7.78
N ALA A 15 -1.82 16.49 -6.76
CA ALA A 15 -1.09 17.75 -6.60
C ALA A 15 0.43 17.53 -6.60
N ASP A 16 1.17 18.36 -7.34
CA ASP A 16 2.62 18.26 -7.46
C ASP A 16 3.34 18.43 -6.12
N SER A 17 2.76 19.20 -5.20
CA SER A 17 3.27 19.33 -3.83
C SER A 17 3.34 17.99 -3.09
N LEU A 18 2.38 17.08 -3.35
CA LEU A 18 2.39 15.72 -2.80
C LEU A 18 3.36 14.83 -3.57
N LYS A 19 3.36 14.90 -4.90
CA LYS A 19 4.28 14.13 -5.76
C LYS A 19 5.74 14.43 -5.44
N ASN A 20 6.06 15.69 -5.15
CA ASN A 20 7.42 16.15 -4.85
C ASN A 20 7.89 15.70 -3.46
N LYS A 21 6.98 15.67 -2.47
CA LYS A 21 7.26 15.15 -1.12
C LYS A 21 7.43 13.64 -1.09
N ALA A 22 6.76 12.92 -1.99
CA ALA A 22 6.85 11.47 -2.06
C ALA A 22 8.09 11.03 -2.85
N GLU A 23 8.89 10.15 -2.27
CA GLU A 23 10.01 9.51 -2.97
C GLU A 23 9.51 8.34 -3.83
N ILE A 24 8.49 7.62 -3.37
CA ILE A 24 7.88 6.49 -4.07
C ILE A 24 6.39 6.75 -4.25
N ILE A 25 5.90 6.53 -5.46
CA ILE A 25 4.47 6.64 -5.79
C ILE A 25 4.06 5.43 -6.62
N PHE A 26 3.02 4.74 -6.18
CA PHE A 26 2.50 3.59 -6.90
C PHE A 26 0.98 3.50 -6.82
N LEU A 27 0.39 2.87 -7.83
CA LEU A 27 -0.99 2.43 -7.84
C LEU A 27 -1.07 1.10 -7.10
N GLY A 28 -1.84 1.07 -6.02
CA GLY A 28 -2.04 -0.09 -5.17
C GLY A 28 -3.49 -0.53 -5.14
N LYS A 29 -3.74 -1.83 -5.29
CA LYS A 29 -5.06 -2.41 -5.01
C LYS A 29 -5.11 -2.87 -3.56
N TYR A 30 -6.00 -2.30 -2.76
CA TYR A 30 -6.14 -2.72 -1.37
C TYR A 30 -6.80 -4.09 -1.30
N LYS A 31 -6.09 -5.10 -0.79
CA LYS A 31 -6.65 -6.45 -0.66
C LYS A 31 -6.06 -7.20 0.53
N GLY A 32 -6.74 -8.28 0.90
CA GLY A 32 -6.17 -9.29 1.78
C GLY A 32 -5.15 -10.15 1.04
N TYR A 33 -4.03 -10.47 1.67
CA TYR A 33 -3.06 -11.45 1.17
C TYR A 33 -2.64 -12.40 2.28
N ARG A 34 -2.35 -13.65 1.91
CA ARG A 34 -1.91 -14.68 2.87
C ARG A 34 -0.44 -14.43 3.22
N GLY A 35 -0.16 -14.35 4.51
CA GLY A 35 1.20 -14.36 5.00
C GLY A 35 1.77 -15.77 5.13
N ALA A 36 2.98 -15.85 5.69
CA ALA A 36 3.59 -17.11 6.04
C ALA A 36 2.64 -17.91 6.95
N GLY A 37 2.45 -19.19 6.62
CA GLY A 37 1.63 -20.09 7.42
C GLY A 37 2.40 -20.60 8.64
N PHE A 38 1.67 -20.94 9.69
CA PHE A 38 2.22 -21.69 10.82
C PHE A 38 1.36 -22.94 11.05
N ARG A 39 1.99 -24.01 11.54
CA ARG A 39 1.27 -25.22 11.91
C ARG A 39 0.64 -25.06 13.28
N SER A 40 -0.65 -25.40 13.39
CA SER A 40 -1.36 -25.53 14.66
C SER A 40 -2.25 -26.76 14.58
N HIS A 41 -2.10 -27.69 15.53
CA HIS A 41 -2.89 -28.94 15.59
C HIS A 41 -2.92 -29.71 14.26
N GLY A 42 -1.76 -29.85 13.60
CA GLY A 42 -1.63 -30.55 12.32
C GLY A 42 -2.20 -29.81 11.09
N ARG A 43 -2.85 -28.65 11.27
CA ARG A 43 -3.37 -27.81 10.19
C ARG A 43 -2.42 -26.66 9.89
N ASN A 44 -2.26 -26.32 8.61
CA ASN A 44 -1.53 -25.14 8.19
C ASN A 44 -2.47 -23.93 8.27
N ILE A 45 -2.21 -23.01 9.20
CA ILE A 45 -3.00 -21.80 9.39
C ILE A 45 -2.23 -20.63 8.79
N HIS A 46 -2.87 -19.94 7.85
CA HIS A 46 -2.34 -18.71 7.28
C HIS A 46 -2.96 -17.51 7.99
N ARG A 47 -2.12 -16.58 8.45
CA ARG A 47 -2.63 -15.25 8.86
C ARG A 47 -2.98 -14.46 7.61
N LEU A 48 -4.14 -13.84 7.63
CA LEU A 48 -4.58 -12.93 6.58
C LEU A 48 -4.11 -11.53 6.95
N HIS A 49 -3.36 -10.92 6.04
CA HIS A 49 -2.84 -9.56 6.20
C HIS A 49 -3.51 -8.65 5.18
N HIS A 50 -3.53 -7.35 5.46
CA HIS A 50 -4.10 -6.36 4.55
C HIS A 50 -3.05 -5.33 4.17
N GLY A 51 -3.12 -4.91 2.91
CA GLY A 51 -2.22 -3.92 2.36
C GLY A 51 -2.53 -3.66 0.90
N PHE A 52 -1.57 -3.05 0.23
CA PHE A 52 -1.67 -2.64 -1.15
C PHE A 52 -0.87 -3.61 -2.01
N GLU A 53 -1.55 -4.37 -2.86
CA GLU A 53 -0.91 -5.04 -3.98
C GLU A 53 -0.44 -3.98 -4.97
N VAL A 54 0.85 -3.97 -5.27
CA VAL A 54 1.46 -3.02 -6.20
C VAL A 54 1.05 -3.40 -7.62
N VAL A 55 0.28 -2.53 -8.26
CA VAL A 55 -0.21 -2.70 -9.63
C VAL A 55 0.74 -2.03 -10.61
N LYS A 56 1.14 -0.80 -10.31
CA LYS A 56 2.00 0.01 -11.18
C LYS A 56 2.81 1.00 -10.35
N VAL A 57 4.11 1.09 -10.59
CA VAL A 57 4.99 2.08 -9.94
C VAL A 57 5.14 3.27 -10.90
N MET A 58 4.86 4.48 -10.40
CA MET A 58 4.97 5.72 -11.18
C MET A 58 6.21 6.52 -10.82
N LYS A 59 6.71 6.37 -9.59
CA LYS A 59 7.91 7.06 -9.10
C LYS A 59 8.65 6.19 -8.09
N GLY A 60 9.98 6.21 -8.16
CA GLY A 60 10.87 5.55 -7.21
C GLY A 60 11.00 4.04 -7.43
N ASP A 61 11.88 3.41 -6.65
CA ASP A 61 12.14 1.98 -6.73
C ASP A 61 11.34 1.20 -5.69
N LEU A 62 10.52 0.26 -6.17
CA LEU A 62 9.71 -0.63 -5.34
C LEU A 62 9.77 -2.05 -5.91
N LYS A 63 10.38 -2.99 -5.17
CA LYS A 63 10.58 -4.38 -5.63
C LYS A 63 9.56 -5.37 -5.05
N THR A 64 8.88 -5.00 -3.97
CA THR A 64 7.83 -5.84 -3.37
C THR A 64 6.56 -5.84 -4.20
N LYS A 65 5.83 -6.96 -4.19
CA LYS A 65 4.48 -7.05 -4.76
C LYS A 65 3.38 -6.57 -3.82
N ASN A 66 3.62 -6.60 -2.52
CA ASN A 66 2.65 -6.20 -1.50
C ASN A 66 3.29 -5.25 -0.50
N VAL A 67 2.62 -4.14 -0.25
CA VAL A 67 3.01 -3.13 0.73
C VAL A 67 2.01 -3.18 1.89
N PRO A 68 2.43 -3.52 3.13
CA PRO A 68 1.55 -3.52 4.29
C PRO A 68 0.85 -2.17 4.48
N ARG A 69 -0.39 -2.17 4.96
CA ARG A 69 -1.10 -0.91 5.24
C ARG A 69 -0.39 -0.12 6.35
N GLY A 70 -0.44 1.20 6.24
CA GLY A 70 -0.04 2.10 7.33
C GLY A 70 -1.13 2.22 8.38
N GLY A 71 -0.79 1.84 9.62
CA GLY A 71 -1.61 2.04 10.81
C GLY A 71 -3.04 1.49 10.73
N LEU A 72 -3.98 2.17 11.40
CA LEU A 72 -5.34 1.67 11.66
C LEU A 72 -6.41 2.21 10.70
N LYS A 73 -6.04 3.01 9.71
CA LYS A 73 -7.00 3.55 8.75
C LYS A 73 -7.73 2.44 7.99
N TYR A 74 -9.03 2.64 7.82
CA TYR A 74 -9.89 1.75 7.04
C TYR A 74 -9.79 2.09 5.55
N TYR A 75 -9.57 1.06 4.73
CA TYR A 75 -9.57 1.15 3.27
C TYR A 75 -10.57 0.13 2.71
N LYS A 76 -11.24 0.47 1.62
CA LYS A 76 -12.22 -0.41 0.98
C LYS A 76 -11.50 -1.54 0.23
N THR A 77 -11.89 -2.77 0.51
CA THR A 77 -11.32 -3.96 -0.15
C THR A 77 -11.57 -3.93 -1.66
N TYR A 78 -10.56 -4.36 -2.42
CA TYR A 78 -10.48 -4.35 -3.89
C TYR A 78 -10.53 -2.97 -4.56
N GLN A 79 -10.50 -1.88 -3.80
CA GLN A 79 -10.38 -0.53 -4.35
C GLN A 79 -8.92 -0.18 -4.65
N TYR A 80 -8.72 0.62 -5.70
CA TYR A 80 -7.42 1.15 -6.09
C TYR A 80 -7.12 2.46 -5.35
N TYR A 81 -5.86 2.64 -5.00
CA TYR A 81 -5.35 3.80 -4.30
C TYR A 81 -4.00 4.23 -4.89
N TRP A 82 -3.78 5.53 -5.01
CA TRP A 82 -2.46 6.09 -5.14
C TRP A 82 -1.83 6.14 -3.77
N VAL A 83 -0.74 5.40 -3.59
CA VAL A 83 0.02 5.34 -2.35
C VAL A 83 1.31 6.12 -2.53
N LEU A 84 1.46 7.18 -1.75
CA LEU A 84 2.61 8.09 -1.78
C LEU A 84 3.43 7.90 -0.51
N LEU A 85 4.70 7.55 -0.67
CA LEU A 85 5.61 7.21 0.41
C LEU A 85 6.82 8.14 0.43
N SER A 86 7.22 8.51 1.64
CA SER A 86 8.53 9.11 1.95
C SER A 86 9.22 8.18 2.95
N PRO A 87 9.82 7.07 2.46
CA PRO A 87 10.32 6.02 3.33
C PRO A 87 11.58 6.45 4.08
N SER A 88 11.59 6.22 5.39
CA SER A 88 12.79 6.20 6.20
C SER A 88 13.80 5.14 5.72
N GLN A 89 15.05 5.24 6.16
CA GLN A 89 16.13 4.36 5.71
C GLN A 89 15.84 2.86 5.97
N SER A 90 15.25 2.52 7.11
CA SER A 90 14.85 1.15 7.43
C SER A 90 13.70 0.65 6.56
N MET A 91 12.78 1.53 6.18
CA MET A 91 11.69 1.19 5.26
C MET A 91 12.18 1.01 3.82
N ARG A 92 13.19 1.78 3.36
CA ARG A 92 13.79 1.55 2.04
C ARG A 92 14.35 0.14 1.90
N GLN A 93 14.99 -0.38 2.95
CA GLN A 93 15.44 -1.78 2.98
C GLN A 93 14.29 -2.78 2.94
N LEU A 94 13.16 -2.48 3.58
CA LEU A 94 11.96 -3.32 3.53
C LEU A 94 11.36 -3.36 2.11
N LEU A 95 11.20 -2.19 1.48
CA LEU A 95 10.58 -2.04 0.16
C LEU A 95 11.42 -2.60 -1.00
N SER A 96 12.73 -2.78 -0.77
CA SER A 96 13.63 -3.43 -1.73
C SER A 96 13.57 -4.96 -1.67
N GLN A 97 12.92 -5.54 -0.66
CA GLN A 97 12.70 -6.99 -0.57
C GLN A 97 11.64 -7.43 -1.57
N LYS A 98 11.85 -8.59 -2.21
CA LYS A 98 10.84 -9.20 -3.09
C LYS A 98 9.56 -9.59 -2.33
N LEU A 99 9.73 -9.99 -1.07
CA LEU A 99 8.68 -10.40 -0.15
C LEU A 99 8.88 -9.67 1.17
N ILE A 100 7.91 -8.84 1.53
CA ILE A 100 7.88 -8.19 2.83
C ILE A 100 7.20 -9.14 3.81
N ASP A 101 7.80 -9.30 5.00
CA ASP A 101 7.13 -9.96 6.11
C ASP A 101 5.81 -9.21 6.41
N PRO A 102 4.64 -9.85 6.22
CA PRO A 102 3.35 -9.21 6.40
C PRO A 102 3.07 -8.76 7.84
N ALA A 103 3.83 -9.27 8.82
CA ALA A 103 3.79 -8.83 10.21
C ALA A 103 4.51 -7.49 10.43
N LYS A 104 5.37 -7.06 9.50
CA LYS A 104 6.04 -5.76 9.57
C LYS A 104 5.08 -4.66 9.14
N TRP A 105 4.81 -3.76 10.07
CA TRP A 105 3.95 -2.62 9.79
C TRP A 105 4.77 -1.47 9.25
N ILE A 106 4.22 -0.78 8.27
CA ILE A 106 4.77 0.50 7.84
C ILE A 106 4.20 1.56 8.76
N LYS A 107 5.07 2.33 9.41
CA LYS A 107 4.64 3.42 10.27
C LYS A 107 3.96 4.51 9.43
N GLU A 108 2.87 5.08 9.96
CA GLU A 108 2.07 6.11 9.27
C GLU A 108 2.92 7.31 8.82
N GLU A 109 3.97 7.67 9.57
CA GLU A 109 4.93 8.75 9.25
C GLU A 109 5.62 8.59 7.89
N ASN A 110 5.71 7.37 7.35
CA ASN A 110 6.32 7.16 6.04
C ASN A 110 5.33 7.35 4.89
N PHE A 111 4.04 7.55 5.18
CA PHE A 111 3.02 7.83 4.17
C PHE A 111 2.84 9.34 4.04
N VAL A 112 3.07 9.84 2.83
CA VAL A 112 2.74 11.24 2.49
C VAL A 112 1.24 11.36 2.29
N ALA A 113 0.65 10.43 1.52
CA ALA A 113 -0.79 10.39 1.28
C ALA A 113 -1.21 8.99 0.77
N ILE A 114 -2.48 8.66 1.00
CA ILE A 114 -3.16 7.55 0.35
C ILE A 114 -4.47 8.08 -0.21
N LEU A 115 -4.61 8.08 -1.53
CA LEU A 115 -5.71 8.73 -2.23
C LEU A 115 -6.49 7.70 -3.05
N PRO A 116 -7.83 7.71 -3.05
CA PRO A 116 -8.63 6.88 -3.93
C PRO A 116 -8.24 7.09 -5.39
N ALA A 117 -7.87 6.02 -6.08
CA ALA A 117 -7.50 6.06 -7.49
C ALA A 117 -8.62 5.52 -8.36
N LYS A 118 -8.70 6.03 -9.59
CA LYS A 118 -9.54 5.39 -10.60
C LYS A 118 -8.87 4.08 -11.01
N ALA A 119 -9.66 3.05 -11.27
CA ALA A 119 -9.11 1.81 -11.83
C ALA A 119 -8.51 2.13 -13.21
N GLU A 120 -7.19 2.07 -13.35
CA GLU A 120 -6.53 2.04 -14.65
C GLU A 120 -6.70 0.61 -15.19
N LYS A 121 -7.44 0.48 -16.31
CA LYS A 121 -7.57 -0.78 -17.06
C LYS A 121 -6.40 -0.90 -18.03
#